data_AF-A0A015MUL7-F1
#
_entry.id   AF-A0A015MUL7-F1
#
_cell.length_a   1.000
_cell.length_b   1.000
_cell.length_c   1.000
_cell.angle_alpha   90.00
_cell.angle_beta   90.00
_cell.angle_gamma   90.00
#
_symmetry.space_group_name_H-M   'P 1'
#
loop_
_entity.id
_entity.type
_entity.pdbx_description
1 polymer ?
#
loop_
_entity_poly.entity_id
_entity_poly.type
_entity_poly.pdbx_seq_one_letter_code
_entity_poly.pdbx_strand_id
1 'polypeptide(L)'
;MPTWSLSSDFSLIHNPSSVWSFGSKPAGHHVTGMFSLFTHLDPEPNDYSEIIAWFGSDTIWYTHWLGVYYNTKPMNIILKEPNTNIMTFTANGVAMHPGDDGRFSVVRFTAPKDGNYVLDTTFTHIHNCALHSGVYIVYNNLTLWEIGLAGPGDSKSFKTTDSFTVRANEPIDLLV
;
A
#
# COMPACT_ATOMS: atom_id res chain seq x y z
N MET A 1 -0.36 -19.06 15.98
CA MET A 1 -0.68 -19.06 14.53
C MET A 1 0.35 -18.21 13.82
N PRO A 2 0.66 -18.44 12.54
CA PRO A 2 1.55 -17.55 11.79
C PRO A 2 0.97 -16.13 11.77
N THR A 3 1.85 -15.13 11.91
CA THR A 3 1.51 -13.71 11.74
C THR A 3 2.30 -13.21 10.54
N TRP A 4 1.63 -12.56 9.60
CA TRP A 4 2.25 -11.88 8.47
C TRP A 4 2.12 -10.38 8.71
N SER A 5 3.23 -9.67 8.57
CA SER A 5 3.33 -8.25 8.87
C SER A 5 3.87 -7.55 7.64
N LEU A 6 3.04 -6.74 7.01
CA LEU A 6 3.42 -6.02 5.79
C LEU A 6 4.73 -5.25 5.95
N SER A 7 4.93 -4.56 7.08
CA SER A 7 6.16 -3.80 7.34
C SER A 7 7.38 -4.70 7.53
N SER A 8 7.24 -5.81 8.26
CA SER A 8 8.34 -6.73 8.57
C SER A 8 8.72 -7.60 7.38
N ASP A 9 7.75 -7.91 6.52
CA ASP A 9 7.89 -8.79 5.37
C ASP A 9 8.10 -8.02 4.05
N PHE A 10 8.17 -6.67 4.10
CA PHE A 10 8.34 -5.85 2.91
C PHE A 10 9.64 -6.21 2.17
N SER A 11 9.51 -6.51 0.89
CA SER A 11 10.64 -6.96 0.09
C SER A 11 11.33 -5.80 -0.61
N LEU A 12 12.66 -5.72 -0.46
CA LEU A 12 13.54 -4.77 -1.15
C LEU A 12 14.33 -5.40 -2.29
N ILE A 13 13.93 -6.61 -2.73
CA ILE A 13 14.69 -7.39 -3.71
C ILE A 13 13.82 -7.95 -4.83
N HIS A 14 12.63 -8.43 -4.50
CA HIS A 14 11.72 -9.05 -5.47
C HIS A 14 10.27 -8.66 -5.19
N ASN A 15 9.48 -8.52 -6.24
CA ASN A 15 8.03 -8.38 -6.17
C ASN A 15 7.41 -9.28 -7.25
N PRO A 16 6.59 -10.28 -6.89
CA PRO A 16 6.11 -10.64 -5.56
C PRO A 16 7.20 -11.25 -4.66
N SER A 17 6.95 -11.28 -3.34
CA SER A 17 7.80 -11.96 -2.36
C SER A 17 6.97 -12.61 -1.26
N SER A 18 7.11 -13.94 -1.11
CA SER A 18 6.31 -14.73 -0.17
C SER A 18 4.81 -14.51 -0.40
N VAL A 19 4.06 -14.09 0.63
CA VAL A 19 2.62 -13.82 0.57
C VAL A 19 2.27 -12.43 0.04
N TRP A 20 3.26 -11.54 -0.13
CA TRP A 20 3.04 -10.14 -0.48
C TRP A 20 3.32 -9.85 -1.95
N SER A 21 2.50 -8.99 -2.54
CA SER A 21 2.72 -8.43 -3.88
C SER A 21 2.29 -6.97 -3.91
N PHE A 22 3.01 -6.15 -4.66
CA PHE A 22 2.76 -4.72 -4.82
C PHE A 22 2.42 -4.39 -6.27
N GLY A 23 1.45 -3.52 -6.48
CA GLY A 23 1.01 -3.22 -7.84
C GLY A 23 -0.10 -2.21 -7.88
N SER A 24 -0.85 -2.24 -8.98
CA SER A 24 -1.97 -1.32 -9.21
C SER A 24 -3.19 -2.03 -9.76
N LYS A 25 -4.35 -1.36 -9.61
CA LYS A 25 -5.55 -1.63 -10.39
C LYS A 25 -5.59 -0.78 -11.65
N PRO A 26 -6.44 -1.14 -12.64
CA PRO A 26 -6.61 -0.33 -13.85
C PRO A 26 -7.06 1.10 -13.54
N ALA A 27 -6.76 2.02 -14.45
CA ALA A 27 -7.15 3.42 -14.37
C ALA A 27 -8.68 3.60 -14.35
N GLY A 28 -9.17 4.75 -13.90
CA GLY A 28 -10.61 5.06 -13.85
C GLY A 28 -11.31 4.66 -12.55
N HIS A 29 -10.58 4.59 -11.44
CA HIS A 29 -11.13 4.30 -10.10
C HIS A 29 -11.82 2.93 -10.00
N HIS A 30 -11.21 1.91 -10.62
CA HIS A 30 -11.65 0.53 -10.49
C HIS A 30 -10.98 -0.18 -9.32
N VAL A 31 -11.73 -0.46 -8.25
CA VAL A 31 -11.23 -1.26 -7.11
C VAL A 31 -11.16 -2.76 -7.43
N THR A 32 -11.78 -3.17 -8.53
CA THR A 32 -11.70 -4.53 -9.10
C THR A 32 -10.95 -4.49 -10.44
N GLY A 33 -10.67 -5.67 -11.01
CA GLY A 33 -9.98 -5.80 -12.29
C GLY A 33 -8.56 -6.32 -12.17
N MET A 34 -7.86 -6.31 -13.31
CA MET A 34 -6.55 -6.94 -13.45
C MET A 34 -5.52 -6.25 -12.55
N PHE A 35 -4.86 -7.04 -11.70
CA PHE A 35 -3.76 -6.56 -10.87
C PHE A 35 -2.47 -6.56 -11.67
N SER A 36 -1.86 -5.39 -11.81
CA SER A 36 -0.61 -5.20 -12.52
C SER A 36 0.53 -5.01 -11.52
N LEU A 37 1.53 -5.88 -11.56
CA LEU A 37 2.68 -5.83 -10.65
C LEU A 37 3.55 -4.61 -10.90
N PHE A 38 4.04 -4.03 -9.81
CA PHE A 38 5.18 -3.11 -9.85
C PHE A 38 6.47 -3.89 -10.09
N THR A 39 7.31 -3.42 -11.00
CA THR A 39 8.41 -4.21 -11.58
C THR A 39 9.79 -3.67 -11.27
N HIS A 40 9.90 -2.47 -10.71
CA HIS A 40 11.19 -1.89 -10.35
C HIS A 40 11.13 -1.17 -9.01
N LEU A 41 12.29 -1.10 -8.35
CA LEU A 41 12.47 -0.61 -6.99
C LEU A 41 13.46 0.56 -7.02
N ASP A 42 13.01 1.72 -6.59
CA ASP A 42 13.79 2.95 -6.65
C ASP A 42 13.95 3.57 -5.26
N PRO A 43 15.18 3.82 -4.79
CA PRO A 43 15.39 4.73 -3.66
C PRO A 43 15.01 6.15 -4.08
N GLU A 44 14.52 6.94 -3.13
CA GLU A 44 14.26 8.36 -3.37
C GLU A 44 15.57 9.07 -3.79
N PRO A 45 15.56 9.88 -4.87
CA PRO A 45 16.79 10.39 -5.51
C PRO A 45 17.49 11.56 -4.78
N ASN A 46 16.94 12.10 -3.69
CA ASN A 46 17.53 13.18 -2.89
C ASN A 46 18.05 12.65 -1.54
N ASP A 47 18.18 13.51 -0.53
CA ASP A 47 18.67 13.18 0.82
C ASP A 47 17.71 12.25 1.62
N TYR A 48 16.75 11.58 0.96
CA TYR A 48 15.80 10.63 1.54
C TYR A 48 15.91 9.22 0.96
N SER A 49 17.09 8.82 0.47
CA SER A 49 17.37 7.49 -0.12
C SER A 49 16.91 6.28 0.71
N GLU A 50 16.59 6.48 1.99
CA GLU A 50 16.03 5.46 2.88
C GLU A 50 14.54 5.22 2.74
N ILE A 51 13.83 6.09 2.02
CA ILE A 51 12.52 5.81 1.46
C ILE A 51 12.72 5.12 0.12
N ILE A 52 12.18 3.92 -0.01
CA ILE A 52 12.31 3.11 -1.22
C ILE A 52 10.91 2.81 -1.75
N ALA A 53 10.70 2.90 -3.05
CA ALA A 53 9.41 2.69 -3.69
C ALA A 53 9.44 1.54 -4.71
N TRP A 54 8.43 0.68 -4.67
CA TRP A 54 8.07 -0.18 -5.80
C TRP A 54 7.18 0.60 -6.77
N PHE A 55 7.58 0.61 -8.04
CA PHE A 55 6.86 1.27 -9.13
C PHE A 55 6.57 0.35 -10.32
N GLY A 56 5.52 0.67 -11.05
CA GLY A 56 5.25 0.12 -12.39
C GLY A 56 6.20 0.73 -13.42
N SER A 57 6.46 0.05 -14.54
CA SER A 57 7.47 0.47 -15.54
C SER A 57 7.32 1.89 -16.12
N ASP A 58 6.15 2.50 -15.96
CA ASP A 58 5.79 3.84 -16.43
C ASP A 58 5.95 4.93 -15.37
N THR A 59 6.28 4.56 -14.12
CA THR A 59 6.31 5.47 -12.98
C THR A 59 7.70 5.52 -12.39
N ILE A 60 8.18 6.73 -12.10
CA ILE A 60 9.35 7.00 -11.27
C ILE A 60 8.99 8.11 -10.27
N TRP A 61 9.90 8.42 -9.36
CA TRP A 61 9.76 9.57 -8.45
C TRP A 61 9.40 10.86 -9.19
N TYR A 62 8.50 11.65 -8.61
CA TYR A 62 8.06 12.95 -9.14
C TYR A 62 7.31 12.92 -10.50
N THR A 63 6.76 11.76 -10.88
CA THR A 63 5.84 11.62 -12.03
C THR A 63 4.41 11.40 -11.56
N HIS A 64 3.86 10.18 -11.71
CA HIS A 64 2.50 9.83 -11.33
C HIS A 64 2.33 9.50 -9.84
N TRP A 65 3.45 9.29 -9.12
CA TRP A 65 3.48 8.84 -7.72
C TRP A 65 2.72 7.54 -7.45
N LEU A 66 2.33 6.78 -8.47
CA LEU A 66 1.68 5.50 -8.28
C LEU A 66 2.69 4.48 -7.73
N GLY A 67 2.62 4.14 -6.45
CA GLY A 67 3.61 3.27 -5.84
C GLY A 67 3.25 2.72 -4.47
N VAL A 68 4.07 1.77 -4.02
CA VAL A 68 4.14 1.33 -2.62
C VAL A 68 5.53 1.66 -2.09
N TYR A 69 5.58 2.35 -0.97
CA TYR A 69 6.78 2.95 -0.40
C TYR A 69 7.11 2.31 0.92
N TYR A 70 8.38 2.28 1.28
CA TYR A 70 8.85 1.75 2.55
C TYR A 70 9.95 2.63 3.15
N ASN A 71 9.79 2.97 4.42
CA ASN A 71 10.84 3.61 5.21
C ASN A 71 11.74 2.55 5.82
N THR A 72 13.00 2.49 5.40
CA THR A 72 13.97 1.51 5.91
C THR A 72 14.48 1.81 7.32
N LYS A 73 14.26 3.01 7.85
CA LYS A 73 14.78 3.43 9.16
C LYS A 73 13.85 3.02 10.31
N PRO A 74 14.41 2.75 11.51
CA PRO A 74 13.64 2.53 12.74
C PRO A 74 13.14 3.83 13.39
N MET A 75 13.02 4.90 12.61
CA MET A 75 12.53 6.21 13.06
C MET A 75 11.69 6.85 11.96
N ASN A 76 10.81 7.78 12.34
CA ASN A 76 10.01 8.50 11.37
C ASN A 76 10.89 9.36 10.45
N ILE A 77 10.55 9.41 9.17
CA ILE A 77 11.17 10.30 8.19
C ILE A 77 10.10 11.29 7.71
N ILE A 78 10.46 12.58 7.71
CA ILE A 78 9.66 13.63 7.11
C ILE A 78 10.26 13.96 5.75
N LEU A 79 9.67 13.40 4.70
CA LEU A 79 10.01 13.74 3.32
C LEU A 79 9.35 15.08 2.98
N LYS A 80 10.14 15.97 2.37
CA LYS A 80 9.66 17.26 1.87
C LYS A 80 9.85 17.29 0.36
N GLU A 81 8.74 17.42 -0.36
CA GLU A 81 8.78 17.59 -1.81
C GLU A 81 9.27 19.00 -2.21
N PRO A 82 9.81 19.18 -3.43
CA PRO A 82 10.21 20.49 -3.94
C PRO A 82 9.08 21.54 -3.97
N ASN A 83 7.82 21.10 -4.03
CA ASN A 83 6.63 21.94 -4.17
C ASN A 83 5.96 22.32 -2.82
N THR A 84 6.66 22.14 -1.68
CA THR A 84 6.19 22.36 -0.29
C THR A 84 5.35 21.26 0.34
N ASN A 85 4.98 20.20 -0.38
CA ASN A 85 4.29 19.07 0.23
C ASN A 85 5.19 18.33 1.22
N ILE A 86 4.57 17.74 2.24
CA ILE A 86 5.23 16.97 3.28
C ILE A 86 4.54 15.63 3.47
N MET A 87 5.35 14.62 3.76
CA MET A 87 4.92 13.26 4.06
C MET A 87 5.66 12.77 5.30
N THR A 88 4.93 12.24 6.28
CA THR A 88 5.53 11.61 7.45
C THR A 88 5.43 10.10 7.34
N PHE A 89 6.53 9.46 6.99
CA PHE A 89 6.64 8.01 7.00
C PHE A 89 6.96 7.55 8.42
N THR A 90 6.19 6.59 8.93
CA THR A 90 6.48 5.98 10.24
C THR A 90 7.74 5.11 10.17
N ALA A 91 8.38 4.89 11.31
CA ALA A 91 9.48 3.94 11.45
C ALA A 91 9.09 2.57 10.86
N ASN A 92 9.89 2.04 9.92
CA ASN A 92 9.61 0.79 9.22
C ASN A 92 8.20 0.75 8.59
N GLY A 93 7.64 1.91 8.25
CA GLY A 93 6.30 2.06 7.73
C GLY A 93 6.22 1.77 6.24
N VAL A 94 5.11 1.16 5.82
CA VAL A 94 4.72 1.06 4.41
C VAL A 94 3.69 2.15 4.13
N ALA A 95 3.92 2.90 3.05
CA ALA A 95 2.95 3.86 2.54
C ALA A 95 2.54 3.49 1.12
N MET A 96 1.45 4.06 0.66
CA MET A 96 0.89 3.80 -0.66
C MET A 96 0.42 5.14 -1.23
N HIS A 97 0.51 5.32 -2.53
CA HIS A 97 0.01 6.53 -3.18
C HIS A 97 -0.65 6.15 -4.52
N PRO A 98 -1.91 6.57 -4.76
CA PRO A 98 -2.58 6.32 -6.02
C PRO A 98 -1.93 7.13 -7.16
N GLY A 99 -2.21 6.74 -8.39
CA GLY A 99 -1.86 7.52 -9.57
C GLY A 99 -2.79 8.72 -9.75
N ASP A 100 -2.28 9.78 -10.37
CA ASP A 100 -3.07 10.94 -10.79
C ASP A 100 -4.06 10.66 -11.93
N ASP A 101 -3.99 9.46 -12.52
CA ASP A 101 -4.90 8.93 -13.54
C ASP A 101 -6.02 8.02 -12.98
N GLY A 102 -6.16 7.98 -11.66
CA GLY A 102 -7.19 7.20 -10.98
C GLY A 102 -6.88 5.71 -10.85
N ARG A 103 -5.63 5.29 -11.09
CA ARG A 103 -5.13 3.97 -10.67
C ARG A 103 -4.97 3.92 -9.16
N PHE A 104 -5.49 2.87 -8.54
CA PHE A 104 -5.21 2.57 -7.13
C PHE A 104 -3.85 1.93 -6.96
N SER A 105 -3.13 2.31 -5.91
CA SER A 105 -1.99 1.53 -5.42
C SER A 105 -2.51 0.35 -4.61
N VAL A 106 -1.87 -0.80 -4.74
CA VAL A 106 -2.34 -2.07 -4.17
C VAL A 106 -1.21 -2.76 -3.43
N VAL A 107 -1.50 -3.10 -2.18
CA VAL A 107 -0.77 -4.12 -1.43
C VAL A 107 -1.65 -5.36 -1.38
N ARG A 108 -1.18 -6.46 -1.94
CA ARG A 108 -1.90 -7.74 -2.01
C ARG A 108 -1.28 -8.76 -1.07
N PHE A 109 -2.11 -9.32 -0.19
CA PHE A 109 -1.83 -10.57 0.50
C PHE A 109 -2.43 -11.74 -0.29
N THR A 110 -1.64 -12.77 -0.58
CA THR A 110 -2.11 -14.02 -1.18
C THR A 110 -2.04 -15.14 -0.15
N ALA A 111 -3.18 -15.73 0.19
CA ALA A 111 -3.24 -16.73 1.24
C ALA A 111 -2.38 -17.97 0.89
N PRO A 112 -1.39 -18.34 1.71
CA PRO A 112 -0.49 -19.45 1.39
C PRO A 112 -1.15 -20.83 1.54
N LYS A 113 -2.28 -20.91 2.26
CA LYS A 113 -3.05 -22.14 2.49
C LYS A 113 -4.49 -21.81 2.87
N ASP A 114 -5.35 -22.81 2.78
CA ASP A 114 -6.70 -22.73 3.32
C ASP A 114 -6.66 -22.46 4.83
N GLY A 115 -7.56 -21.60 5.31
CA GLY A 115 -7.69 -21.36 6.74
C GLY A 115 -8.63 -20.21 7.08
N ASN A 116 -8.75 -19.97 8.38
CA ASN A 116 -9.43 -18.81 8.89
C ASN A 116 -8.41 -17.72 9.23
N TYR A 117 -8.57 -16.55 8.64
CA TYR A 117 -7.66 -15.42 8.75
C TYR A 117 -8.31 -14.28 9.55
N VAL A 118 -7.48 -13.54 10.27
CA VAL A 118 -7.85 -12.31 10.96
C VAL A 118 -7.09 -11.18 10.30
N LEU A 119 -7.80 -10.10 9.94
CA LEU A 119 -7.18 -8.89 9.42
C LEU A 119 -7.19 -7.84 10.53
N ASP A 120 -6.06 -7.17 10.73
CA ASP A 120 -5.89 -6.06 11.68
C ASP A 120 -5.01 -5.02 11.00
N THR A 121 -5.63 -3.95 10.51
CA THR A 121 -4.99 -2.96 9.63
C THR A 121 -5.38 -1.57 10.07
N THR A 122 -4.46 -0.63 9.88
CA THR A 122 -4.69 0.80 10.11
C THR A 122 -4.14 1.57 8.94
N PHE A 123 -4.95 2.47 8.41
CA PHE A 123 -4.58 3.39 7.35
C PHE A 123 -4.55 4.79 7.94
N THR A 124 -3.50 5.54 7.59
CA THR A 124 -3.34 6.93 7.99
C THR A 124 -2.97 7.74 6.77
N HIS A 125 -3.64 8.87 6.58
CA HIS A 125 -3.32 9.80 5.52
C HIS A 125 -2.02 10.53 5.90
N ILE A 126 -0.97 10.41 5.09
CA ILE A 126 0.34 11.00 5.41
C ILE A 126 0.78 12.14 4.49
N HIS A 127 0.24 12.23 3.29
CA HIS A 127 0.63 13.21 2.28
C HIS A 127 -0.35 14.37 2.25
N ASN A 128 0.10 15.62 2.29
CA ASN A 128 -0.78 16.80 2.25
C ASN A 128 -1.15 17.29 0.84
N CYS A 129 -0.86 16.52 -0.22
CA CYS A 129 -1.24 16.89 -1.59
C CYS A 129 -2.75 16.82 -1.85
N ALA A 130 -3.50 16.11 -0.99
CA ALA A 130 -4.94 15.94 -1.09
C ALA A 130 -5.63 16.15 0.26
N LEU A 131 -6.88 16.64 0.22
CA LEU A 131 -7.72 16.77 1.42
C LEU A 131 -8.38 15.44 1.81
N HIS A 132 -8.52 14.52 0.86
CA HIS A 132 -9.19 13.25 1.07
C HIS A 132 -8.51 12.11 0.32
N SER A 133 -8.51 10.92 0.91
CA SER A 133 -8.11 9.67 0.26
C SER A 133 -9.12 8.57 0.57
N GLY A 134 -9.46 7.78 -0.44
CA GLY A 134 -10.27 6.56 -0.26
C GLY A 134 -9.38 5.39 0.14
N VAL A 135 -9.92 4.49 0.96
CA VAL A 135 -9.25 3.26 1.36
C VAL A 135 -10.21 2.10 1.16
N TYR A 136 -9.70 1.01 0.60
CA TYR A 136 -10.50 -0.17 0.28
C TYR A 136 -9.79 -1.44 0.74
N ILE A 137 -10.56 -2.39 1.28
CA ILE A 137 -10.14 -3.77 1.49
C ILE A 137 -11.03 -4.64 0.62
N VAL A 138 -10.45 -5.35 -0.33
CA VAL A 138 -11.15 -6.17 -1.31
C VAL A 138 -10.67 -7.61 -1.19
N TYR A 139 -11.59 -8.54 -0.93
CA TYR A 139 -11.31 -9.97 -0.90
C TYR A 139 -11.98 -10.62 -2.11
N ASN A 140 -11.18 -11.27 -2.96
CA ASN A 140 -11.67 -11.97 -4.15
C ASN A 140 -12.67 -11.14 -5.01
N ASN A 141 -12.32 -9.88 -5.28
CA ASN A 141 -13.14 -8.87 -5.99
C ASN A 141 -14.42 -8.39 -5.27
N LEU A 142 -14.64 -8.76 -4.01
CA LEU A 142 -15.70 -8.21 -3.17
C LEU A 142 -15.11 -7.19 -2.18
N THR A 143 -15.65 -5.97 -2.18
CA THR A 143 -15.28 -4.96 -1.17
C THR A 143 -15.77 -5.39 0.21
N LEU A 144 -14.84 -5.67 1.12
CA LEU A 144 -15.11 -5.99 2.52
C LEU A 144 -15.26 -4.73 3.36
N TRP A 145 -14.49 -3.70 3.02
CA TRP A 145 -14.47 -2.44 3.76
C TRP A 145 -14.05 -1.30 2.84
N GLU A 146 -14.70 -0.15 3.01
CA GLU A 146 -14.39 1.10 2.32
C GLU A 146 -14.56 2.25 3.30
N ILE A 147 -13.61 3.18 3.30
CA ILE A 147 -13.70 4.39 4.11
C ILE A 147 -12.90 5.54 3.48
N GLY A 148 -13.29 6.78 3.77
CA GLY A 148 -12.49 7.97 3.47
C GLY A 148 -11.61 8.39 4.65
N LEU A 149 -10.43 8.93 4.34
CA LEU A 149 -9.55 9.64 5.28
C LEU A 149 -9.60 11.14 5.02
N ALA A 150 -9.89 11.94 6.04
CA ALA A 150 -10.08 13.39 5.94
C ALA A 150 -8.81 14.19 6.24
N GLY A 151 -7.80 14.02 5.38
CA GLY A 151 -6.56 14.80 5.38
C GLY A 151 -5.46 14.24 6.29
N PRO A 152 -4.24 14.81 6.24
CA PRO A 152 -3.08 14.30 6.95
C PRO A 152 -3.30 14.08 8.45
N GLY A 153 -2.93 12.90 8.93
CA GLY A 153 -3.10 12.48 10.32
C GLY A 153 -4.44 11.80 10.62
N ASP A 154 -5.46 11.92 9.75
CA ASP A 154 -6.67 11.12 9.91
C ASP A 154 -6.34 9.64 9.72
N SER A 155 -6.87 8.83 10.64
CA SER A 155 -6.57 7.41 10.74
C SER A 155 -7.85 6.61 10.94
N LYS A 156 -7.92 5.45 10.28
CA LYS A 156 -9.03 4.51 10.37
C LYS A 156 -8.47 3.09 10.40
N SER A 157 -9.00 2.29 11.31
CA SER A 157 -8.59 0.90 11.49
C SER A 157 -9.72 -0.03 11.09
N PHE A 158 -9.35 -1.13 10.44
CA PHE A 158 -10.23 -2.26 10.19
C PHE A 158 -9.67 -3.48 10.87
N LYS A 159 -10.49 -4.09 11.72
CA LYS A 159 -10.21 -5.37 12.36
C LYS A 159 -11.39 -6.29 12.18
N THR A 160 -11.15 -7.51 11.74
CA THR A 160 -12.22 -8.51 11.64
C THR A 160 -12.73 -8.84 13.04
N THR A 161 -14.06 -8.85 13.23
CA THR A 161 -14.68 -9.16 14.53
C THR A 161 -14.33 -10.58 14.99
N ASP A 162 -14.36 -11.51 14.03
CA ASP A 162 -13.87 -12.89 14.15
C ASP A 162 -12.87 -13.18 13.02
N SER A 163 -12.51 -14.43 12.81
CA SER A 163 -11.78 -14.86 11.61
C SER A 163 -12.73 -15.18 10.45
N PHE A 164 -12.29 -14.99 9.19
CA PHE A 164 -13.05 -15.39 8.01
C PHE A 164 -12.28 -16.42 7.18
N THR A 165 -13.01 -17.31 6.50
CA THR A 165 -12.41 -18.38 5.70
C THR A 165 -11.85 -17.84 4.38
N VAL A 166 -10.59 -18.16 4.11
CA VAL A 166 -9.88 -17.82 2.87
C VAL A 166 -9.21 -19.08 2.34
N ARG A 167 -9.33 -19.32 1.03
CA ARG A 167 -8.68 -20.45 0.38
C ARG A 167 -7.27 -20.09 -0.06
N ALA A 168 -6.43 -21.12 -0.18
CA ALA A 168 -5.09 -20.99 -0.74
C ALA A 168 -5.15 -20.27 -2.09
N ASN A 169 -4.22 -19.34 -2.29
CA ASN A 169 -4.08 -18.49 -3.47
C ASN A 169 -5.18 -17.43 -3.69
N GLU A 170 -6.15 -17.29 -2.78
CA GLU A 170 -7.09 -16.17 -2.87
C GLU A 170 -6.47 -14.86 -2.38
N PRO A 171 -6.68 -13.74 -3.10
CA PRO A 171 -6.11 -12.46 -2.74
C PRO A 171 -7.00 -11.65 -1.80
N ILE A 172 -6.34 -10.94 -0.89
CA ILE A 172 -6.88 -9.81 -0.14
C ILE A 172 -6.07 -8.59 -0.56
N ASP A 173 -6.73 -7.64 -1.21
CA ASP A 173 -6.14 -6.39 -1.68
C ASP A 173 -6.46 -5.26 -0.69
N LEU A 174 -5.43 -4.54 -0.28
CA LEU A 174 -5.53 -3.24 0.38
C LEU A 174 -5.26 -2.20 -0.70
N LEU A 175 -6.13 -1.20 -0.85
CA LEU A 175 -6.04 -0.19 -1.91
C LEU A 175 -6.18 1.22 -1.35
N VAL A 176 -5.43 2.15 -1.96
CA VAL A 176 -5.57 3.61 -1.78
C VAL A 176 -5.47 4.35 -3.10
#